data_AF-A0A6P1YE21-F1
#
_entry.id   AF-A0A6P1YE21-F1
#
_cell.length_a   1.000
_cell.length_b   1.000
_cell.length_c   1.000
_cell.angle_alpha   90.00
_cell.angle_beta   90.00
_cell.angle_gamma   90.00
#
_symmetry.space_group_name_H-M   'P 1'
#
loop_
_entity.id
_entity.type
_entity.pdbx_description
1 polymer ?
#
loop_
_entity_poly.entity_id
_entity_poly.type
_entity_poly.pdbx_seq_one_letter_code
_entity_poly.pdbx_strand_id
1 'polypeptide(L)'
;MGVLLYLLIKDKKLFITHSLAVILGQTICLIIFLLYPTYVIRPEVVGSDIFSKLVLLIYSNDNPVNAFPSVHVLQSVLTHIAILNIKNIKKSVKISSYVFSTMVILSTITIKQHYVIDVAGGYLLAAICAKFVYEIFYQRYKANTLDVIFSTNK
;
A
#
# COMPACT_ATOMS: atom_id res chain seq x y z
N MET A 1 9.02 -5.02 -3.10
CA MET A 1 10.37 -5.03 -3.71
C MET A 1 10.41 -5.60 -5.13
N GLY A 2 9.84 -6.77 -5.43
CA GLY A 2 9.88 -7.34 -6.80
C GLY A 2 9.30 -6.46 -7.91
N VAL A 3 8.20 -5.74 -7.63
CA VAL A 3 7.56 -4.82 -8.59
C VAL A 3 8.47 -3.62 -8.91
N LEU A 4 9.16 -3.07 -7.91
CA LEU A 4 10.09 -1.95 -8.10
C LEU A 4 11.24 -2.33 -9.03
N LEU A 5 11.84 -3.51 -8.82
CA LEU A 5 12.91 -4.02 -9.69
C LEU A 5 12.41 -4.23 -11.13
N TYR A 6 11.20 -4.78 -11.29
CA TYR A 6 10.58 -4.92 -12.60
C TYR A 6 10.38 -3.57 -13.30
N LEU A 7 9.82 -2.58 -12.59
CA LEU A 7 9.58 -1.25 -13.11
C LEU A 7 10.87 -0.52 -13.47
N LEU A 8 11.92 -0.64 -12.63
CA LEU A 8 13.22 -0.03 -12.87
C LEU A 8 13.81 -0.44 -14.24
N ILE A 9 13.61 -1.70 -14.63
CA ILE A 9 14.12 -2.25 -15.90
C ILE A 9 13.19 -1.93 -17.07
N LYS A 10 11.87 -1.98 -16.86
CA LYS A 10 10.87 -1.96 -17.96
C LYS A 10 10.22 -0.60 -18.22
N ASP A 11 10.02 0.23 -17.20
CA ASP A 11 9.37 1.53 -17.31
C ASP A 11 9.91 2.48 -16.23
N LYS A 12 11.05 3.12 -16.54
CA LYS A 12 11.73 4.06 -15.64
C LYS A 12 10.84 5.22 -15.22
N LYS A 13 9.94 5.68 -16.10
CA LYS A 13 9.04 6.79 -15.78
C LYS A 13 8.03 6.36 -14.73
N LEU A 14 7.40 5.20 -14.92
CA LEU A 14 6.47 4.64 -13.94
C LEU A 14 7.18 4.28 -12.62
N PHE A 15 8.43 3.81 -12.67
CA PHE A 15 9.27 3.59 -11.49
C PHE A 15 9.47 4.89 -10.69
N ILE A 16 9.88 5.99 -11.34
CA ILE A 16 10.09 7.28 -10.69
C ILE A 16 8.77 7.80 -10.11
N THR A 17 7.67 7.79 -10.89
CA THR A 17 6.35 8.22 -10.41
C THR A 17 5.90 7.43 -9.19
N HIS A 18 6.00 6.10 -9.23
CA HIS A 18 5.62 5.25 -8.10
C HIS A 18 6.51 5.52 -6.87
N SER A 19 7.82 5.65 -7.07
CA SER A 19 8.76 5.91 -5.98
C SER A 19 8.49 7.27 -5.33
N LEU A 20 8.22 8.31 -6.12
CA LEU A 20 7.82 9.63 -5.61
C LEU A 20 6.51 9.56 -4.81
N ALA A 21 5.53 8.80 -5.27
CA ALA A 21 4.26 8.63 -4.55
C ALA A 21 4.46 7.92 -3.20
N VAL A 22 5.32 6.89 -3.16
CA VAL A 22 5.67 6.18 -1.93
C VAL A 22 6.43 7.09 -0.97
N ILE A 23 7.45 7.80 -1.44
CA ILE A 23 8.25 8.72 -0.63
C ILE A 23 7.36 9.82 -0.04
N LEU A 24 6.49 10.43 -0.86
CA LEU A 24 5.54 11.44 -0.40
C LEU A 24 4.61 10.90 0.68
N GLY A 25 3.98 9.75 0.44
CA GLY A 25 3.06 9.14 1.41
C GLY A 25 3.76 8.77 2.71
N GLN A 26 4.96 8.17 2.65
CA GLN A 26 5.74 7.82 3.84
C GLN A 26 6.22 9.05 4.60
N THR A 27 6.55 10.14 3.91
CA THR A 27 6.90 11.42 4.54
C THR A 27 5.70 11.98 5.31
N ILE A 28 4.51 11.92 4.72
CA ILE A 28 3.28 12.34 5.40
C ILE A 28 2.98 11.44 6.61
N CYS A 29 3.10 10.12 6.47
CA CYS A 29 2.99 9.20 7.61
C CYS A 29 3.97 9.58 8.72
N LEU A 30 5.24 9.81 8.40
CA LEU A 30 6.27 10.19 9.37
C LEU A 30 5.89 11.48 10.11
N ILE A 31 5.44 12.51 9.39
CA ILE A 31 4.99 13.76 10.02
C ILE A 31 3.82 13.50 10.97
N ILE A 32 2.82 12.70 10.55
CA ILE A 32 1.68 12.36 11.41
C ILE A 32 2.14 11.57 12.64
N PHE A 33 3.06 10.61 12.49
CA PHE A 33 3.59 9.83 13.61
C PHE A 33 4.33 10.69 14.63
N LEU A 34 5.07 11.70 14.17
CA LEU A 34 5.77 12.64 15.05
C LEU A 34 4.81 13.57 15.80
N LEU A 35 3.71 13.99 15.16
CA LEU A 35 2.73 14.92 15.76
C LEU A 35 1.64 14.22 16.57
N TYR A 36 1.26 13.01 16.18
CA TYR A 36 0.17 12.23 16.75
C TYR A 36 0.55 10.73 16.82
N PRO A 37 1.45 10.35 17.74
CA PRO A 37 1.87 8.97 17.90
C PRO A 37 0.71 8.13 18.44
N THR A 38 0.22 7.22 17.61
CA THR A 38 -0.84 6.25 17.95
C THR A 38 -0.25 4.90 18.27
N TYR A 39 -0.99 4.05 18.98
CA TYR A 39 -0.55 2.69 19.32
C TYR A 39 -1.69 1.68 19.18
N VAL A 40 -1.33 0.41 19.04
CA VAL A 40 -2.27 -0.71 18.97
C VAL A 40 -2.05 -1.66 20.14
N ILE A 41 -3.11 -1.91 20.90
CA ILE A 41 -3.07 -2.89 21.99
C ILE A 41 -3.05 -4.28 21.38
N ARG A 42 -1.94 -5.00 21.57
CA ARG A 42 -1.76 -6.38 21.10
C ARG A 42 -2.18 -7.37 22.18
N PRO A 43 -2.86 -8.47 21.82
CA PRO A 43 -3.16 -9.54 22.75
C PRO A 43 -1.89 -10.29 23.13
N GLU A 44 -1.91 -10.91 24.31
CA GLU A 44 -0.86 -11.85 24.71
C GLU A 44 -0.93 -13.10 23.83
N VAL A 45 0.22 -13.55 23.32
CA VAL A 45 0.34 -14.75 22.48
C VAL A 45 0.84 -15.89 23.35
N VAL A 46 -0.07 -16.78 23.74
CA VAL A 46 0.19 -17.87 24.72
C VAL A 46 0.58 -19.20 24.05
N GLY A 47 0.38 -19.34 22.73
CA GLY A 47 0.63 -20.59 22.01
C GLY A 47 2.12 -20.85 21.69
N SER A 48 2.48 -22.12 21.53
CA SER A 48 3.84 -22.56 21.18
C SER A 48 3.95 -23.17 19.76
N ASP A 49 2.86 -23.16 19.00
CA ASP A 49 2.79 -23.66 17.63
C ASP A 49 3.51 -22.74 16.63
N ILE A 50 3.62 -23.18 15.38
CA ILE A 50 4.33 -22.44 14.33
C ILE A 50 3.68 -21.06 14.07
N PHE A 51 2.36 -20.95 14.10
CA PHE A 51 1.68 -19.67 13.87
C PHE A 51 1.91 -18.69 15.01
N SER A 52 1.86 -19.16 16.26
CA SER A 52 2.19 -18.34 17.43
C SER A 52 3.63 -17.82 17.36
N LYS A 53 4.60 -18.65 16.96
CA LYS A 53 5.99 -18.24 16.74
C LYS A 53 6.12 -17.21 15.61
N LEU A 54 5.36 -17.35 14.52
CA LEU A 54 5.37 -16.39 13.43
C LEU A 54 4.79 -15.03 13.85
N VAL A 55 3.69 -15.02 14.62
CA VAL A 55 3.12 -13.77 15.17
C VAL A 55 4.12 -13.10 16.11
N LEU A 56 4.76 -13.86 17.01
CA LEU A 56 5.80 -13.34 17.90
C LEU A 56 7.00 -12.78 17.14
N LEU A 57 7.42 -13.42 16.04
CA LEU A 57 8.47 -12.92 15.15
C LEU A 57 8.08 -11.59 14.49
N ILE A 58 6.82 -11.44 14.08
CA ILE A 58 6.32 -10.17 13.56
C ILE A 58 6.34 -9.12 14.66
N TYR A 59 5.84 -9.45 15.85
CA TYR A 59 5.78 -8.53 16.99
C TYR A 59 7.16 -8.10 17.49
N SER A 60 8.20 -8.93 17.34
CA SER A 60 9.57 -8.56 17.71
C SER A 60 10.24 -7.63 16.71
N ASN A 61 9.80 -7.63 15.45
CA ASN A 61 10.38 -6.77 14.40
C ASN A 61 9.61 -5.46 14.22
N ASP A 62 8.36 -5.41 14.65
CA ASP A 62 7.47 -4.27 14.45
C ASP A 62 6.86 -3.83 15.79
N ASN A 63 7.19 -2.62 16.24
CA ASN A 63 6.69 -2.08 17.49
C ASN A 63 5.20 -1.69 17.38
N PRO A 64 4.41 -1.77 18.46
CA PRO A 64 2.97 -1.47 18.44
C PRO A 64 2.65 0.04 18.42
N VAL A 65 3.52 0.88 17.84
CA VAL A 65 3.43 2.35 17.83
C VAL A 65 3.40 2.87 16.41
N ASN A 66 3.02 4.14 16.24
CA ASN A 66 2.93 4.82 14.93
C ASN A 66 1.97 4.10 13.96
N ALA A 67 0.77 3.78 14.46
CA ALA A 67 -0.18 2.94 13.74
C ALA A 67 -0.96 3.68 12.65
N PHE A 68 -1.41 4.91 12.92
CA PHE A 68 -2.22 5.71 12.02
C PHE A 68 -1.40 6.76 11.25
N PRO A 69 -1.47 6.82 9.90
CA PRO A 69 -2.12 5.89 8.98
C PRO A 69 -1.22 4.69 8.62
N SER A 70 -1.82 3.57 8.19
CA SER A 70 -1.05 2.35 7.93
C SER A 70 -0.15 2.45 6.70
N VAL A 71 1.18 2.36 6.91
CA VAL A 71 2.20 2.30 5.84
C VAL A 71 2.08 1.01 5.02
N HIS A 72 1.67 -0.10 5.63
CA HIS A 72 1.43 -1.37 4.94
C HIS A 72 0.33 -1.24 3.88
N VAL A 73 -0.77 -0.58 4.24
CA VAL A 73 -1.88 -0.30 3.31
C VAL A 73 -1.42 0.69 2.24
N LEU A 74 -0.75 1.77 2.63
CA LEU A 74 -0.20 2.77 1.69
C LEU A 74 0.65 2.09 0.61
N GLN A 75 1.64 1.28 1.00
CA GLN A 75 2.54 0.61 0.09
C GLN A 75 1.79 -0.39 -0.81
N SER A 76 0.89 -1.18 -0.24
CA SER A 76 0.16 -2.22 -0.97
C SER A 76 -0.75 -1.62 -2.05
N VAL A 77 -1.48 -0.56 -1.71
CA VAL A 77 -2.36 0.16 -2.63
C VAL A 77 -1.57 0.87 -3.72
N LEU A 78 -0.52 1.64 -3.37
CA LEU A 78 0.33 2.31 -4.36
C LEU A 78 1.02 1.32 -5.30
N THR A 79 1.46 0.17 -4.80
CA THR A 79 2.07 -0.88 -5.62
C THR A 79 1.06 -1.48 -6.58
N HIS A 80 -0.17 -1.74 -6.13
CA HIS A 80 -1.24 -2.22 -7.01
C HIS A 80 -1.56 -1.21 -8.11
N ILE A 81 -1.69 0.09 -7.77
CA ILE A 81 -1.89 1.17 -8.75
C ILE A 81 -0.75 1.22 -9.77
N ALA A 82 0.50 1.06 -9.34
CA ALA A 82 1.63 1.00 -10.24
C ALA A 82 1.50 -0.19 -11.23
N ILE A 83 1.14 -1.38 -10.75
CA ILE A 83 0.94 -2.56 -11.60
C ILE A 83 -0.14 -2.33 -12.65
N LEU A 84 -1.26 -1.69 -12.28
CA LEU A 84 -2.35 -1.39 -13.21
C LEU A 84 -1.91 -0.47 -14.36
N ASN A 85 -0.89 0.37 -14.13
CA ASN A 85 -0.36 1.32 -15.12
C ASN A 85 0.75 0.71 -16.01
N ILE A 86 1.22 -0.51 -15.75
CA ILE A 86 2.21 -1.19 -16.59
C ILE A 86 1.61 -1.49 -17.98
N LYS A 87 2.37 -1.16 -19.05
CA LYS A 87 1.96 -1.44 -20.43
C LYS A 87 1.85 -2.95 -20.67
N ASN A 88 0.75 -3.37 -21.30
CA ASN A 88 0.49 -4.77 -21.71
C ASN A 88 0.56 -5.78 -20.54
N ILE A 89 0.24 -5.35 -19.33
CA ILE A 89 0.22 -6.24 -18.17
C ILE A 89 -0.92 -7.25 -18.29
N LYS A 90 -0.63 -8.53 -18.02
CA LYS A 90 -1.61 -9.62 -18.09
C LYS A 90 -2.71 -9.42 -17.06
N LYS A 91 -3.96 -9.75 -17.41
CA LYS A 91 -5.12 -9.70 -16.50
C LYS A 91 -4.90 -10.52 -15.23
N SER A 92 -4.26 -11.69 -15.35
CA SER A 92 -3.90 -12.54 -14.21
C SER A 92 -3.00 -11.82 -13.19
N VAL A 93 -2.05 -11.00 -13.65
CA VAL A 93 -1.16 -10.23 -12.76
C VAL A 93 -1.92 -9.11 -12.06
N LYS A 94 -2.86 -8.44 -12.75
CA LYS A 94 -3.74 -7.45 -12.12
C LYS A 94 -4.54 -8.07 -10.98
N ILE A 95 -5.20 -9.20 -11.24
CA ILE A 95 -6.00 -9.93 -10.24
C ILE A 95 -5.12 -10.41 -9.09
N SER A 96 -3.98 -11.05 -9.41
CA SER A 96 -3.04 -11.54 -8.39
C SER A 96 -2.55 -10.40 -7.49
N SER A 97 -2.23 -9.23 -8.05
CA SER A 97 -1.80 -8.09 -7.26
C SER A 97 -2.91 -7.50 -6.39
N TYR A 98 -4.16 -7.52 -6.87
CA TYR A 98 -5.32 -7.11 -6.07
C TYR A 98 -5.50 -8.05 -4.87
N VAL A 99 -5.54 -9.36 -5.12
CA VAL A 99 -5.67 -10.39 -4.07
C VAL A 99 -4.54 -10.26 -3.05
N PHE A 100 -3.30 -10.12 -3.52
CA PHE A 100 -2.15 -9.98 -2.62
C PHE A 100 -2.23 -8.70 -1.77
N SER A 101 -2.60 -7.57 -2.37
CA SER A 101 -2.82 -6.32 -1.65
C SER A 101 -3.89 -6.48 -0.56
N THR A 102 -5.02 -7.09 -0.90
CA THR A 102 -6.10 -7.38 0.07
C THR A 102 -5.63 -8.32 1.17
N MET A 103 -4.86 -9.36 0.86
CA MET A 103 -4.32 -10.28 1.88
C MET A 103 -3.40 -9.56 2.86
N VAL A 104 -2.53 -8.65 2.40
CA VAL A 104 -1.67 -7.84 3.29
C VAL A 104 -2.51 -6.91 4.17
N ILE A 105 -3.53 -6.26 3.61
CA ILE A 105 -4.41 -5.38 4.39
C ILE A 105 -5.14 -6.20 5.47
N LEU A 106 -5.72 -7.35 5.09
CA LEU A 106 -6.40 -8.24 6.03
C LEU A 106 -5.44 -8.78 7.09
N SER A 107 -4.21 -9.16 6.71
CA SER A 107 -3.24 -9.69 7.66
C SER A 107 -2.97 -8.70 8.78
N THR A 108 -2.80 -7.41 8.46
CA THR A 108 -2.53 -6.37 9.47
C THR A 108 -3.63 -6.21 10.52
N ILE A 109 -4.90 -6.40 10.14
CA ILE A 109 -6.03 -6.36 11.08
C ILE A 109 -6.10 -7.66 11.89
N THR A 110 -5.94 -8.81 11.22
CA THR A 110 -6.10 -10.14 11.86
C THR A 110 -5.07 -10.37 12.97
N ILE A 111 -3.82 -9.95 12.75
CA ILE A 111 -2.75 -10.07 13.76
C ILE A 111 -2.66 -8.85 14.67
N LYS A 112 -3.64 -7.95 14.66
CA LYS A 112 -3.69 -6.74 15.50
C LYS A 112 -2.44 -5.85 15.36
N GLN A 113 -1.93 -5.69 14.14
CA GLN A 113 -0.95 -4.64 13.82
C GLN A 113 -1.60 -3.27 13.64
N HIS A 114 -2.82 -3.24 13.09
CA HIS A 114 -3.55 -2.01 12.78
C HIS A 114 -5.04 -2.14 13.10
N TYR A 115 -5.66 -1.03 13.49
CA TYR A 115 -7.11 -0.90 13.53
C TYR A 115 -7.69 -0.57 12.15
N VAL A 116 -9.00 -0.75 11.99
CA VAL A 116 -9.70 -0.47 10.72
C VAL A 116 -9.55 1.01 10.30
N ILE A 117 -9.47 1.93 11.28
CA ILE A 117 -9.25 3.36 11.00
C ILE A 117 -7.87 3.63 10.39
N ASP A 118 -6.84 2.90 10.81
CA ASP A 118 -5.48 3.01 10.26
C ASP A 118 -5.45 2.55 8.80
N VAL A 119 -6.21 1.49 8.50
CA VAL A 119 -6.39 0.97 7.15
C VAL A 119 -7.11 1.98 6.26
N ALA A 120 -8.22 2.57 6.75
CA ALA A 120 -8.94 3.60 6.02
C ALA A 120 -8.06 4.83 5.75
N GLY A 121 -7.29 5.27 6.75
CA GLY A 121 -6.32 6.36 6.61
C GLY A 121 -5.22 6.06 5.59
N GLY A 122 -4.66 4.84 5.63
CA GLY A 122 -3.64 4.41 4.68
C GLY A 122 -4.16 4.33 3.24
N TYR A 123 -5.40 3.84 3.05
CA TYR A 123 -6.05 3.80 1.74
C TYR A 123 -6.33 5.20 1.17
N LEU A 124 -6.88 6.08 2.00
CA LEU A 124 -7.16 7.48 1.62
C LEU A 124 -5.86 8.20 1.25
N LEU A 125 -4.82 8.08 2.06
CA LEU A 125 -3.53 8.70 1.78
C LEU A 125 -2.92 8.15 0.49
N ALA A 126 -2.99 6.84 0.25
CA ALA A 126 -2.55 6.23 -1.00
C ALA A 126 -3.28 6.80 -2.22
N ALA A 127 -4.60 6.96 -2.14
CA ALA A 127 -5.40 7.52 -3.23
C ALA A 127 -5.02 8.98 -3.52
N ILE A 128 -4.81 9.80 -2.47
CA ILE A 128 -4.38 11.20 -2.60
C ILE A 128 -2.98 11.28 -3.23
N CYS A 129 -2.01 10.54 -2.70
CA CYS A 129 -0.64 10.52 -3.23
C CYS A 129 -0.59 10.00 -4.67
N ALA A 130 -1.34 8.94 -4.98
CA ALA A 130 -1.45 8.41 -6.33
C ALA A 130 -2.02 9.47 -7.28
N LYS A 131 -3.16 10.08 -6.94
CA LYS A 131 -3.79 11.11 -7.77
C LYS A 131 -2.82 12.25 -8.04
N PHE A 132 -2.25 12.84 -6.98
CA PHE A 132 -1.36 13.99 -7.10
C PHE A 132 -0.11 13.68 -7.92
N VAL A 133 0.61 12.60 -7.61
CA VAL A 133 1.89 12.30 -8.27
C VAL A 133 1.69 11.73 -9.66
N TYR A 134 0.71 10.84 -9.88
CA TYR A 134 0.53 10.23 -11.19
C TYR A 134 -0.09 11.19 -12.21
N GLU A 135 -0.98 12.10 -11.81
CA GLU A 135 -1.51 13.13 -12.72
C GLU A 135 -0.42 14.08 -13.20
N ILE A 136 0.51 14.46 -12.32
CA ILE A 136 1.62 15.38 -12.65
C ILE A 136 2.70 14.68 -13.48
N PHE A 137 3.13 13.49 -13.06
CA PHE A 137 4.35 12.87 -13.59
C PHE A 137 4.09 11.72 -14.59
N TYR A 138 2.85 11.21 -14.71
CA TYR A 138 2.54 10.05 -15.56
C TYR A 138 1.31 10.27 -16.45
N GLN A 139 1.53 10.87 -17.63
CA GLN A 139 0.47 11.23 -18.60
C GLN A 139 -0.56 10.13 -18.90
N ARG A 140 -0.15 8.86 -18.92
CA ARG A 140 -1.04 7.71 -19.18
C ARG A 140 -2.06 7.48 -18.06
N TYR A 141 -1.76 7.92 -16.83
CA TYR A 141 -2.69 7.87 -15.72
C TYR A 141 -3.97 8.64 -16.04
N LYS A 142 -3.84 9.85 -16.60
CA LYS A 142 -4.98 10.67 -16.99
C LYS A 142 -5.85 9.98 -18.05
N ALA A 143 -5.23 9.35 -19.05
CA ALA A 143 -5.97 8.60 -20.08
C ALA A 143 -6.78 7.43 -19.49
N ASN A 144 -6.16 6.59 -18.65
CA ASN A 144 -6.85 5.46 -18.01
C ASN A 144 -8.01 5.92 -17.10
N THR A 145 -7.83 7.01 -16.34
CA THR A 145 -8.88 7.53 -15.45
C THR A 145 -10.05 8.11 -16.23
N LEU A 146 -9.78 8.84 -17.33
CA LEU A 146 -10.83 9.31 -18.23
C LEU A 146 -11.57 8.14 -18.87
N ASP A 147 -10.85 7.10 -19.32
CA ASP A 147 -11.47 5.91 -19.90
C ASP A 147 -12.40 5.20 -18.89
N VAL A 148 -12.07 5.15 -17.61
CA VAL A 148 -12.96 4.59 -16.57
C VAL A 148 -14.21 5.47 -16.34
N ILE A 149 -14.04 6.80 -16.31
CA ILE A 149 -15.14 7.75 -16.10
C ILE A 149 -16.07 7.80 -17.33
N PHE A 150 -15.54 7.66 -18.54
CA PHE A 150 -16.31 7.78 -19.78
C PHE A 150 -16.73 6.42 -20.38
N SER A 151 -16.18 5.28 -19.92
CA SER A 151 -16.67 3.94 -20.30
C SER A 151 -17.82 3.40 -19.42
N THR A 152 -18.18 4.09 -18.35
CA THR A 152 -19.37 3.78 -17.54
C THR A 152 -20.69 4.26 -18.19
N ASN A 153 -20.65 4.68 -19.46
CA ASN A 153 -21.80 5.16 -20.24
C ASN A 153 -22.12 4.30 -21.48
N LYS A 154 -21.82 2.98 -21.45
CA LYS A 154 -22.30 2.01 -22.45
C LYS A 154 -22.85 0.75 -21.82
#